data_AF-A0A2H6MV50-F1
#
_entry.id   AF-A0A2H6MV50-F1
#
_cell.length_a   1.000
_cell.length_b   1.000
_cell.length_c   1.000
_cell.angle_alpha   90.00
_cell.angle_beta   90.00
_cell.angle_gamma   90.00
#
_symmetry.space_group_name_H-M   'P 1'
#
loop_
_entity.id
_entity.type
_entity.pdbx_description
1 polymer ?
#
loop_
_entity_poly.entity_id
_entity_poly.type
_entity_poly.pdbx_seq_one_letter_code
_entity_poly.pdbx_strand_id
1 'polypeptide(L)'
;PGELQEICELSLDKMGSVFAESNVYMLHMMYQAMGVCLYIQDWEGALRYGQKIIKPYSKHYPPYSLNVASMWLKLGRLYMGLENRSAGVKALKKMQSVFQTSLQEVGWTALKLKLARTIE
;
A
#
# COMPACT_ATOMS: atom_id res chain seq x y z
N PRO A 1 13.44 -12.85 -15.20
CA PRO A 1 12.36 -11.86 -14.87
C PRO A 1 10.95 -12.32 -15.26
N GLY A 2 10.78 -12.90 -16.46
CA GLY A 2 9.48 -13.44 -16.91
C GLY A 2 8.93 -14.57 -16.02
N GLU A 3 9.78 -15.50 -15.57
CA GLU A 3 9.36 -16.60 -14.67
C GLU A 3 8.73 -16.10 -13.37
N LEU A 4 9.23 -15.01 -12.78
CA LEU A 4 8.67 -14.44 -11.55
C LEU A 4 7.27 -13.85 -11.76
N GLN A 5 7.03 -13.26 -12.93
CA GLN A 5 5.73 -12.73 -13.28
C GLN A 5 4.73 -13.86 -13.53
N GLU A 6 5.15 -14.90 -14.27
CA GLU A 6 4.34 -16.09 -14.52
C GLU A 6 3.94 -16.80 -13.21
N ILE A 7 4.87 -16.95 -12.27
CA ILE A 7 4.58 -17.52 -10.94
C ILE A 7 3.53 -16.67 -10.20
N CYS A 8 3.63 -15.34 -10.27
CA CYS A 8 2.66 -14.46 -9.62
C CYS A 8 1.26 -14.58 -10.26
N GLU A 9 1.19 -14.63 -11.59
CA GLU A 9 -0.06 -14.74 -12.35
C GLU A 9 -0.75 -16.08 -12.09
N LEU A 10 -0.01 -17.20 -12.17
CA LEU A 10 -0.53 -18.54 -11.86
C LEU A 10 -1.01 -18.65 -10.41
N SER A 11 -0.28 -18.05 -9.48
CA SER A 11 -0.67 -18.03 -8.07
C SER A 11 -1.96 -17.24 -7.85
N LEU A 12 -2.08 -16.07 -8.49
CA LEU A 12 -3.27 -15.22 -8.40
C LEU A 12 -4.49 -15.89 -9.04
N ASP A 13 -4.33 -16.57 -10.17
CA ASP A 13 -5.41 -17.30 -10.84
C ASP A 13 -5.92 -18.45 -9.97
N LYS A 14 -5.01 -19.29 -9.47
CA LYS A 14 -5.35 -20.42 -8.61
C LYS A 14 -6.05 -19.95 -7.33
N MET A 15 -5.53 -18.92 -6.67
CA MET A 15 -6.14 -18.38 -5.46
C MET A 15 -7.47 -17.68 -5.74
N GLY A 16 -7.62 -17.01 -6.89
CA GLY A 16 -8.83 -16.29 -7.28
C GLY A 16 -10.05 -17.21 -7.46
N SER A 17 -9.84 -18.51 -7.70
CA SER A 17 -10.92 -19.51 -7.73
C SER A 17 -11.56 -19.77 -6.35
N VAL A 18 -10.88 -19.42 -5.25
CA VAL A 18 -11.32 -19.69 -3.87
C VAL A 18 -11.50 -18.41 -3.06
N PHE A 19 -10.59 -17.45 -3.21
CA PHE A 19 -10.53 -16.24 -2.41
C PHE A 19 -10.98 -15.00 -3.20
N ALA A 20 -11.82 -14.17 -2.57
CA ALA A 20 -12.16 -12.86 -3.11
C ALA A 20 -10.91 -11.96 -3.23
N GLU A 21 -10.89 -11.04 -4.21
CA GLU A 21 -9.75 -10.12 -4.42
C GLU A 21 -9.37 -9.29 -3.17
N SER A 22 -10.32 -9.04 -2.26
CA SER A 22 -10.05 -8.33 -1.00
C SER A 22 -9.49 -9.20 0.11
N ASN A 23 -9.32 -10.50 -0.10
CA ASN A 23 -8.73 -11.42 0.87
C ASN A 23 -7.25 -11.07 1.10
N VAL A 24 -6.78 -11.17 2.35
CA VAL A 24 -5.40 -10.77 2.71
C VAL A 24 -4.33 -11.56 1.97
N TYR A 25 -4.57 -12.83 1.61
CA TYR A 25 -3.65 -13.65 0.81
C TYR A 25 -3.61 -13.18 -0.65
N MET A 26 -4.76 -12.86 -1.23
CA MET A 26 -4.85 -12.25 -2.57
C MET A 26 -4.10 -10.91 -2.60
N LEU A 27 -4.32 -10.06 -1.60
CA LEU A 27 -3.65 -8.76 -1.51
C LEU A 27 -2.14 -8.89 -1.34
N HIS A 28 -1.67 -9.87 -0.56
CA HIS A 28 -0.25 -10.15 -0.41
C HIS A 28 0.36 -10.54 -1.77
N MET A 29 -0.25 -11.46 -2.51
CA MET A 29 0.27 -11.87 -3.81
C MET A 29 0.22 -10.76 -4.84
N MET A 30 -0.84 -9.94 -4.85
CA MET A 30 -0.88 -8.74 -5.70
C MET A 30 0.23 -7.75 -5.36
N TYR A 31 0.58 -7.59 -4.07
CA TYR A 31 1.69 -6.75 -3.65
C TYR A 31 3.04 -7.29 -4.13
N GLN A 32 3.25 -8.62 -4.08
CA GLN A 32 4.45 -9.24 -4.66
C GLN A 32 4.51 -9.05 -6.18
N ALA A 33 3.39 -9.29 -6.87
CA ALA A 33 3.28 -9.10 -8.31
C ALA A 33 3.58 -7.65 -8.72
N MET A 34 3.08 -6.67 -7.97
CA MET A 34 3.44 -5.26 -8.13
C MET A 34 4.95 -5.03 -8.00
N GLY A 35 5.60 -5.67 -7.02
CA GLY A 35 7.05 -5.61 -6.83
C GLY A 35 7.82 -6.16 -8.03
N VAL A 36 7.35 -7.27 -8.62
CA VAL A 36 7.92 -7.85 -9.84
C VAL A 36 7.75 -6.88 -11.02
N CYS A 37 6.56 -6.32 -11.22
CA CYS A 37 6.32 -5.31 -12.27
C CYS A 37 7.27 -4.12 -12.13
N LEU A 38 7.47 -3.59 -10.91
CA LEU A 38 8.42 -2.51 -10.65
C LEU A 38 9.86 -2.91 -10.99
N TYR A 39 10.27 -4.14 -10.68
CA TYR A 39 11.62 -4.64 -10.97
C TYR A 39 11.89 -4.75 -12.47
N ILE A 40 10.91 -5.19 -13.26
CA ILE A 40 11.02 -5.31 -14.72
C ILE A 40 10.65 -4.04 -15.48
N GLN A 41 10.39 -2.94 -14.76
CA GLN A 41 9.98 -1.64 -15.31
C GLN A 41 8.64 -1.67 -16.08
N ASP A 42 7.76 -2.63 -15.78
CA ASP A 42 6.36 -2.59 -16.20
C ASP A 42 5.58 -1.65 -15.27
N TRP A 43 5.70 -0.35 -15.52
CA TRP A 43 5.08 0.70 -14.71
C TRP A 43 3.55 0.62 -14.73
N GLU A 44 2.96 0.23 -15.87
CA GLU A 44 1.51 0.09 -16.00
C GLU A 44 0.99 -1.11 -15.22
N GLY A 45 1.66 -2.27 -15.30
CA GLY A 45 1.32 -3.44 -14.49
C GLY A 45 1.43 -3.17 -13.00
N ALA A 46 2.49 -2.48 -12.58
CA ALA A 46 2.64 -2.05 -11.19
C ALA A 46 1.49 -1.13 -10.76
N LEU A 47 1.07 -0.20 -11.62
CA LEU A 47 -0.06 0.68 -11.35
C LEU A 47 -1.38 -0.09 -11.23
N ARG A 48 -1.65 -1.04 -12.14
CA ARG A 48 -2.85 -1.89 -12.12
C ARG A 48 -2.97 -2.65 -10.79
N TYR A 49 -1.90 -3.31 -10.34
CA TYR A 49 -1.89 -4.00 -9.05
C TYR A 49 -2.07 -3.03 -7.89
N GLY A 50 -1.35 -1.91 -7.87
CA GLY A 50 -1.45 -0.91 -6.81
C GLY A 50 -2.88 -0.36 -6.64
N GLN A 51 -3.59 -0.13 -7.74
CA GLN A 51 -4.99 0.34 -7.73
C GLN A 51 -5.94 -0.70 -7.12
N LYS A 52 -5.74 -1.99 -7.40
CA LYS A 52 -6.52 -3.07 -6.79
C LYS A 52 -6.26 -3.20 -5.29
N ILE A 53 -5.01 -3.02 -4.86
CA ILE A 53 -4.59 -3.21 -3.46
C ILE A 53 -5.08 -2.08 -2.55
N ILE A 54 -5.02 -0.82 -2.98
CA ILE A 54 -5.12 0.32 -2.06
C ILE A 54 -6.45 0.40 -1.32
N LYS A 55 -7.57 0.08 -1.99
CA LYS A 55 -8.91 0.18 -1.39
C LYS A 55 -9.16 -0.89 -0.32
N PRO A 56 -8.86 -2.18 -0.55
CA PRO A 56 -8.87 -3.20 0.51
C PRO A 56 -7.87 -2.92 1.63
N TYR A 57 -6.65 -2.45 1.31
CA TYR A 57 -5.65 -2.10 2.33
C TYR A 57 -6.18 -1.04 3.31
N SER A 58 -6.86 0.00 2.81
CA SER A 58 -7.46 1.03 3.66
C SER A 58 -8.61 0.52 4.55
N LYS A 59 -9.16 -0.67 4.29
CA LYS A 59 -10.17 -1.30 5.16
C LYS A 59 -9.55 -2.25 6.19
N HIS A 60 -8.51 -2.97 5.80
CA HIS A 60 -7.86 -3.96 6.67
C HIS A 60 -6.88 -3.37 7.67
N TYR A 61 -6.25 -2.24 7.32
CA TYR A 61 -5.31 -1.58 8.20
C TYR A 61 -5.97 -0.46 9.01
N PRO A 62 -5.45 -0.18 10.23
CA PRO A 62 -5.83 1.01 10.98
C PRO A 62 -5.63 2.29 10.15
N PRO A 63 -6.40 3.36 10.41
CA PRO A 63 -6.38 4.60 9.62
C PRO A 63 -5.00 5.24 9.45
N TYR A 64 -4.10 5.04 10.42
CA TYR A 64 -2.74 5.60 10.49
C TYR A 64 -1.64 4.55 10.20
N SER A 65 -1.95 3.54 9.40
CA SER A 65 -1.00 2.50 9.02
C SER A 65 0.06 3.01 8.04
N LEU A 66 1.34 2.85 8.42
CA LEU A 66 2.47 3.14 7.53
C LEU A 66 2.47 2.28 6.27
N ASN A 67 1.85 1.09 6.29
CA ASN A 67 1.68 0.26 5.10
C ASN A 67 0.75 0.94 4.08
N VAL A 68 -0.33 1.59 4.55
CA VAL A 68 -1.24 2.36 3.70
C VAL A 68 -0.54 3.62 3.17
N ALA A 69 0.22 4.33 4.00
CA ALA A 69 1.02 5.48 3.57
C ALA A 69 2.05 5.09 2.49
N SER A 70 2.78 3.98 2.70
CA SER A 70 3.76 3.46 1.74
C SER A 70 3.12 3.08 0.41
N MET A 71 1.92 2.50 0.41
CA MET A 71 1.19 2.20 -0.82
C MET A 71 0.75 3.48 -1.56
N TRP A 72 0.24 4.48 -0.85
CA TRP A 72 -0.08 5.78 -1.46
C TRP A 72 1.16 6.47 -2.05
N LEU A 73 2.33 6.36 -1.41
CA LEU A 73 3.58 6.86 -1.95
C LEU A 73 3.96 6.18 -3.27
N LYS A 74 3.91 4.84 -3.31
CA LYS A 74 4.22 4.07 -4.52
C LYS A 74 3.29 4.43 -5.66
N LEU A 75 1.97 4.48 -5.42
CA LEU A 75 0.99 4.92 -6.40
C LEU A 75 1.23 6.35 -6.86
N GLY A 76 1.51 7.27 -5.93
CA GLY A 76 1.83 8.66 -6.25
C GLY A 76 3.02 8.77 -7.21
N ARG A 77 4.11 8.03 -6.94
CA ARG A 77 5.29 7.99 -7.82
C ARG A 77 4.98 7.38 -9.18
N LEU A 78 4.23 6.27 -9.23
CA LEU A 78 3.82 5.64 -10.49
C LEU A 78 2.99 6.58 -11.36
N TYR A 79 1.98 7.23 -10.78
CA TYR A 79 1.18 8.22 -11.52
C TYR A 79 2.01 9.39 -12.03
N MET A 80 2.98 9.88 -11.25
CA MET A 80 3.87 10.96 -11.69
C MET A 80 4.79 10.52 -12.83
N GLY A 81 5.32 9.30 -12.77
CA GLY A 81 6.16 8.72 -13.82
C GLY A 81 5.42 8.41 -15.11
N LEU A 82 4.12 8.09 -15.03
CA LEU A 82 3.21 7.88 -16.16
C LEU A 82 2.48 9.16 -16.58
N GLU A 83 3.03 10.33 -16.23
CA GLU A 83 2.53 11.68 -16.58
C GLU A 83 1.10 12.02 -16.12
N ASN A 84 0.47 11.18 -15.29
CA ASN A 84 -0.81 11.45 -14.66
C ASN A 84 -0.65 12.29 -13.38
N ARG A 85 -0.22 13.54 -13.56
CA ARG A 85 0.12 14.45 -12.47
C ARG A 85 -1.03 14.68 -11.49
N SER A 86 -2.27 14.76 -11.98
CA SER A 86 -3.46 14.97 -11.13
C SER A 86 -3.67 13.82 -10.15
N ALA A 87 -3.65 12.57 -10.64
CA ALA A 87 -3.77 11.39 -9.79
C ALA A 87 -2.55 11.25 -8.86
N GLY A 88 -1.36 11.57 -9.34
CA GLY A 88 -0.11 11.56 -8.56
C GLY A 88 -0.18 12.48 -7.35
N VAL A 89 -0.55 13.75 -7.55
CA VAL A 89 -0.69 14.73 -6.45
C VAL A 89 -1.77 14.27 -5.46
N LYS A 90 -2.90 13.74 -5.95
CA LYS A 90 -3.97 13.23 -5.08
C LYS A 90 -3.49 12.09 -4.19
N ALA A 91 -2.73 11.14 -4.75
CA ALA A 91 -2.16 10.02 -4.01
C ALA A 91 -1.09 10.49 -2.99
N LEU A 92 -0.22 11.42 -3.36
CA LEU A 92 0.80 11.96 -2.45
C LEU A 92 0.18 12.75 -1.28
N LYS A 93 -0.90 13.49 -1.52
CA LYS A 93 -1.67 14.15 -0.44
C LYS A 93 -2.30 13.13 0.52
N LYS A 94 -2.82 12.02 -0.01
CA LYS A 94 -3.32 10.91 0.83
C LYS A 94 -2.21 10.30 1.69
N MET A 95 -1.03 10.08 1.12
CA MET A 95 0.15 9.62 1.87
C MET A 95 0.50 10.59 3.01
N GLN A 96 0.61 11.89 2.71
CA GLN A 96 0.95 12.92 3.70
C GLN A 96 -0.06 12.96 4.85
N SER A 97 -1.35 12.88 4.53
CA SER A 97 -2.41 12.83 5.55
C SER A 97 -2.25 11.63 6.49
N VAL A 98 -2.01 10.43 5.95
CA VAL A 98 -1.82 9.23 6.79
C VAL A 98 -0.57 9.40 7.66
N PHE A 99 0.55 9.84 7.08
CA PHE A 99 1.82 10.00 7.79
C PHE A 99 1.75 11.03 8.92
N GLN A 100 1.10 12.17 8.68
CA GLN A 100 0.91 13.21 9.69
C GLN A 100 0.08 12.70 10.87
N THR A 101 -1.00 11.96 10.59
CA THR A 101 -1.83 11.36 11.64
C THR A 101 -1.07 10.29 12.42
N SER A 102 -0.26 9.46 11.75
CA SER A 102 0.61 8.47 12.41
C SER A 102 1.59 9.12 13.39
N LEU A 103 2.23 10.23 12.98
CA LEU A 103 3.17 10.95 13.85
C LEU A 103 2.48 11.58 15.07
N GLN A 104 1.28 12.14 14.89
CA GLN A 104 0.50 12.68 16.00
C GLN A 104 0.15 11.60 17.03
N GLU A 105 -0.27 10.41 16.58
CA GLU A 105 -0.61 9.29 17.46
C GLU A 105 0.60 8.81 18.29
N VAL A 106 1.79 8.74 17.68
CA VAL A 106 3.03 8.42 18.39
C VAL A 106 3.32 9.49 19.46
N GLY A 107 3.14 10.76 19.13
CA GLY A 107 3.28 11.87 20.08
C GLY A 107 2.33 11.76 21.28
N TRP A 108 1.06 11.46 21.04
CA TRP A 108 0.07 11.25 22.10
C TRP A 108 0.38 10.04 22.98
N THR A 109 0.85 8.95 22.37
CA THR A 109 1.25 7.74 23.09
C THR A 109 2.44 8.02 24.00
N ALA A 110 3.45 8.74 23.50
CA ALA A 110 4.61 9.16 24.28
C ALA A 110 4.22 10.09 25.44
N LEU A 111 3.29 11.02 25.20
CA LEU A 111 2.77 11.91 26.24
C LEU A 111 2.03 11.15 27.34
N LYS A 112 1.15 10.20 26.99
CA LYS A 112 0.42 9.35 27.95
C LYS A 112 1.38 8.55 28.83
N LEU A 113 2.41 7.93 28.23
CA LEU A 113 3.43 7.18 28.97
C LEU A 113 4.21 8.07 29.94
N LYS A 114 4.53 9.31 29.53
CA LYS A 114 5.23 10.28 30.37
C LYS A 114 4.37 10.76 31.55
N LEU A 115 3.09 11.03 31.30
CA LEU A 115 2.13 11.39 32.35
C LEU A 115 1.89 10.24 33.34
N ALA A 116 1.74 9.01 32.85
CA ALA A 116 1.56 7.83 33.71
C ALA A 116 2.72 7.65 34.69
N ARG A 117 3.96 7.84 34.24
CA ARG A 117 5.17 7.79 35.09
C ARG A 117 5.33 8.97 36.07
N THR A 118 4.52 10.02 35.92
CA THR A 118 4.57 11.20 36.81
C THR A 118 3.55 11.08 37.95
N ILE A 119 2.63 10.11 37.87
CA ILE A 119 1.55 9.89 38.85
C ILE A 119 1.86 8.70 39.77
N GLU A 120 2.93 7.94 39.51
CA GLU A 120 3.55 6.95 40.41
C GLU A 120 4.70 7.59 41.21
#